data_AF-A0AAD6B6L6-F1
#
_entry.id   AF-A0AAD6B6L6-F1
#
_cell.length_a   1.000
_cell.length_b   1.000
_cell.length_c   1.000
_cell.angle_alpha   90.00
_cell.angle_beta   90.00
_cell.angle_gamma   90.00
#
_symmetry.space_group_name_H-M   'P 1'
#
loop_
_entity.id
_entity.type
_entity.pdbx_description
1 polymer ?
#
loop_
_entity_poly.entity_id
_entity_poly.type
_entity_poly.pdbx_seq_one_letter_code
_entity_poly.pdbx_strand_id
1 'polypeptide(L)'
;MKSFFTVLFVVYRVYLCESQGISAGTVFVLNGEDLHLNNLQEADSGEYTAVVTKLSGGETEAAKYKIKVQDRASLPLLTVSSVSRSSPSCSFTVTCSSQDSHINSTFTCDNQTCSQEGGERSEGIPDTFHRVHQSRGSIICNHSNHVSWTNTTKIIKDVCHQQDDPQTTTIVLITLGVCFAILAIVRVVLWCLRKRRTTKGASIENPVNDSVQREVRERSGRPVKMTARAQRRMLNEVKKNPRVSAET
;
A
#
# COMPACT_ATOMS: atom_id res chain seq x y z
N MET A 1 -46.42 -70.58 38.91
CA MET A 1 -46.51 -69.88 37.61
C MET A 1 -45.22 -69.09 37.40
N LYS A 2 -44.40 -69.46 36.42
CA LYS A 2 -43.20 -68.67 36.05
C LYS A 2 -43.66 -67.61 35.04
N SER A 3 -43.60 -66.35 35.44
CA SER A 3 -43.91 -65.22 34.55
C SER A 3 -42.72 -65.01 33.61
N PHE A 4 -42.93 -65.24 32.31
CA PHE A 4 -41.94 -64.91 31.29
C PHE A 4 -42.14 -63.45 30.89
N PHE A 5 -41.17 -62.59 31.21
CA PHE A 5 -41.10 -61.23 30.69
C PHE A 5 -40.39 -61.28 29.34
N THR A 6 -41.14 -61.14 28.26
CA THR A 6 -40.57 -60.91 26.93
C THR A 6 -40.13 -59.46 26.86
N VAL A 7 -38.83 -59.19 26.93
CA VAL A 7 -38.27 -57.86 26.62
C VAL A 7 -38.26 -57.71 25.11
N LEU A 8 -39.23 -56.96 24.58
CA LEU A 8 -39.30 -56.65 23.16
C LEU A 8 -38.29 -55.53 22.85
N PHE A 9 -37.12 -55.89 22.32
CA PHE A 9 -36.19 -54.90 21.78
C PHE A 9 -36.72 -54.42 20.43
N VAL A 10 -37.42 -53.28 20.41
CA VAL A 10 -37.80 -52.62 19.16
C VAL A 10 -36.55 -51.95 18.61
N VAL A 11 -35.94 -52.54 17.59
CA VAL A 11 -34.86 -51.89 16.86
C VAL A 11 -35.49 -50.94 15.85
N TYR A 12 -34.98 -49.71 15.81
CA TYR A 12 -35.40 -48.68 14.88
C TYR A 12 -34.31 -48.47 13.84
N ARG A 13 -34.70 -48.13 12.60
CA ARG A 13 -33.79 -47.60 11.58
C ARG A 13 -34.20 -46.16 11.28
N VAL A 14 -33.23 -45.26 11.18
CA VAL A 14 -33.46 -43.83 10.92
C VAL A 14 -32.82 -43.47 9.59
N TYR A 15 -33.59 -42.82 8.72
CA TYR A 15 -33.13 -42.33 7.42
C TYR A 15 -33.62 -40.90 7.19
N LEU A 16 -32.88 -40.10 6.42
CA LEU A 16 -33.37 -38.83 5.86
C LEU A 16 -33.92 -39.08 4.46
N CYS A 17 -35.16 -38.65 4.24
CA CYS A 17 -35.82 -38.69 2.95
C CYS A 17 -35.91 -37.25 2.41
N GLU A 18 -35.44 -37.02 1.19
CA GLU A 18 -35.59 -35.74 0.49
C GLU A 18 -36.79 -35.79 -0.46
N SER A 19 -37.44 -34.64 -0.67
CA SER A 19 -38.52 -34.49 -1.64
C SER A 19 -38.05 -34.34 -3.09
N GLN A 20 -36.81 -33.92 -3.31
CA GLN A 20 -36.15 -33.76 -4.62
C GLN A 20 -34.81 -34.52 -4.59
N GLY A 21 -34.28 -34.90 -5.76
CA GLY A 21 -33.13 -35.82 -5.83
C GLY A 21 -31.82 -35.21 -5.31
N ILE A 22 -31.01 -36.03 -4.63
CA ILE A 22 -29.71 -35.66 -4.05
C ILE A 22 -28.61 -35.72 -5.13
N SER A 23 -27.67 -34.76 -5.11
CA SER A 23 -26.52 -34.72 -6.00
C SER A 23 -25.62 -35.96 -5.88
N ALA A 24 -25.09 -36.41 -7.02
CA ALA A 24 -24.12 -37.50 -7.05
C ALA A 24 -22.84 -37.07 -6.30
N GLY A 25 -22.58 -37.70 -5.15
CA GLY A 25 -21.40 -37.44 -4.32
C GLY A 25 -21.70 -36.99 -2.89
N THR A 26 -22.95 -36.65 -2.58
CA THR A 26 -23.39 -36.35 -1.21
C THR A 26 -23.31 -37.60 -0.34
N VAL A 27 -22.74 -37.47 0.86
CA VAL A 27 -22.49 -38.61 1.76
C VAL A 27 -23.23 -38.41 3.08
N PHE A 28 -23.99 -39.42 3.49
CA PHE A 28 -24.65 -39.51 4.79
C PHE A 28 -23.79 -40.34 5.73
N VAL A 29 -23.40 -39.75 6.86
CA VAL A 29 -22.57 -40.40 7.87
C VAL A 29 -23.31 -40.40 9.21
N LEU A 30 -23.56 -41.60 9.75
CA LEU A 30 -24.12 -41.77 11.08
C LEU A 30 -22.98 -41.87 12.11
N ASN A 31 -22.95 -40.93 13.04
CA ASN A 31 -21.99 -40.88 14.15
C ASN A 31 -22.77 -40.96 15.48
N GLY A 32 -23.02 -42.18 15.95
CA GLY A 32 -23.86 -42.38 17.13
C GLY A 32 -25.32 -42.02 16.82
N GLU A 33 -25.85 -41.00 17.51
CA GLU A 33 -27.21 -40.48 17.29
C GLU A 33 -27.24 -39.28 16.31
N ASP A 34 -26.08 -38.80 15.86
CA ASP A 34 -25.97 -37.66 14.94
C ASP A 34 -25.84 -38.11 13.49
N LEU A 35 -26.57 -37.45 12.59
CA LEU A 35 -26.48 -37.66 11.15
C LEU A 35 -25.81 -36.46 10.48
N HIS A 36 -24.65 -36.70 9.89
CA HIS A 36 -23.87 -35.71 9.17
C HIS A 36 -24.08 -35.85 7.66
N LEU A 37 -24.33 -34.73 6.99
CA LEU A 37 -24.38 -34.63 5.54
C LEU A 37 -23.09 -33.95 5.06
N ASN A 38 -22.34 -34.62 4.20
CA ASN A 38 -21.07 -34.14 3.67
C ASN A 38 -21.14 -33.97 2.14
N ASN A 39 -20.29 -33.08 1.61
CA ASN A 39 -20.16 -32.78 0.18
C ASN A 39 -21.47 -32.29 -0.48
N LEU A 40 -22.25 -31.51 0.26
CA LEU A 40 -23.48 -30.90 -0.23
C LEU A 40 -23.20 -29.88 -1.34
N GLN A 41 -24.08 -29.84 -2.33
CA GLN A 41 -24.12 -28.81 -3.38
C GLN A 41 -25.33 -27.89 -3.20
N GLU A 42 -25.33 -26.71 -3.83
CA GLU A 42 -26.46 -25.77 -3.74
C GLU A 42 -27.80 -26.43 -4.14
N ALA A 43 -27.76 -27.33 -5.13
CA ALA A 43 -28.91 -28.10 -5.61
C ALA A 43 -29.51 -29.06 -4.56
N ASP A 44 -28.75 -29.41 -3.52
CA ASP A 44 -29.22 -30.26 -2.40
C ASP A 44 -30.01 -29.44 -1.36
N SER A 45 -30.25 -28.15 -1.60
CA SER A 45 -31.10 -27.31 -0.75
C SER A 45 -32.57 -27.73 -0.88
N GLY A 46 -33.23 -27.98 0.25
CA GLY A 46 -34.58 -28.51 0.21
C GLY A 46 -35.18 -28.80 1.58
N GLU A 47 -36.36 -29.41 1.55
CA GLU A 47 -36.99 -29.98 2.74
C GLU A 47 -36.60 -31.46 2.87
N TYR A 48 -36.08 -31.81 4.03
CA TYR A 48 -35.64 -33.14 4.42
C TYR A 48 -36.50 -33.64 5.57
N THR A 49 -36.98 -34.88 5.46
CA THR A 49 -37.79 -35.52 6.50
C THR A 49 -37.02 -36.67 7.12
N ALA A 50 -36.83 -36.64 8.43
CA ALA A 50 -36.29 -37.77 9.18
C ALA A 50 -37.41 -38.78 9.43
N VAL A 51 -37.22 -40.01 8.99
CA VAL A 51 -38.20 -41.09 9.12
C VAL A 51 -37.62 -42.20 9.99
N VAL A 52 -38.43 -42.68 10.92
CA VAL A 52 -38.12 -43.82 11.80
C VAL A 52 -38.94 -45.01 11.35
N THR A 53 -38.26 -46.09 10.97
CA THR A 53 -38.89 -47.35 10.58
C THR A 53 -38.78 -48.36 11.71
N LYS A 54 -39.90 -48.98 12.09
CA LYS A 54 -39.93 -50.09 13.04
C LYS A 54 -39.59 -51.39 12.30
N LEU A 55 -38.79 -52.28 12.91
CA LEU A 55 -38.56 -53.62 12.34
C LEU A 55 -39.84 -54.44 12.14
N SER A 56 -40.88 -54.18 12.93
CA SER A 56 -42.21 -54.82 12.80
C SER A 56 -43.02 -54.32 11.59
N GLY A 57 -42.46 -53.42 10.79
CA GLY A 57 -43.17 -52.69 9.75
C GLY A 57 -43.79 -51.39 10.29
N GLY A 58 -43.86 -50.39 9.42
CA GLY A 58 -44.38 -49.05 9.71
C GLY A 58 -43.28 -47.99 9.76
N GLU A 59 -43.50 -46.92 8.99
CA GLU A 59 -42.70 -45.71 8.97
C GLU A 59 -43.41 -44.61 9.73
N THR A 60 -42.66 -43.77 10.44
CA THR A 60 -43.21 -42.61 11.14
C THR A 60 -42.27 -41.44 10.92
N GLU A 61 -42.82 -40.31 10.48
CA GLU A 61 -42.07 -39.05 10.42
C GLU A 61 -41.68 -38.63 11.84
N ALA A 62 -40.38 -38.45 12.07
CA ALA A 62 -39.85 -38.00 13.34
C ALA A 62 -39.61 -36.48 13.37
N ALA A 63 -39.10 -35.91 12.26
CA ALA A 63 -38.81 -34.49 12.15
C ALA A 63 -38.74 -34.03 10.68
N LYS A 64 -38.94 -32.72 10.46
CA LYS A 64 -38.73 -32.06 9.17
C LYS A 64 -37.71 -30.94 9.32
N TYR A 65 -36.81 -30.83 8.36
CA TYR A 65 -35.72 -29.87 8.31
C TYR A 65 -35.74 -29.15 6.97
N LYS A 66 -35.54 -27.83 6.98
CA LYS A 66 -35.31 -27.05 5.77
C LYS A 66 -33.83 -26.71 5.69
N ILE A 67 -33.13 -27.35 4.78
CA ILE A 67 -31.68 -27.18 4.58
C ILE A 67 -31.47 -26.20 3.44
N LYS A 68 -30.66 -25.15 3.68
CA LYS A 68 -30.19 -24.22 2.64
C LYS A 68 -28.68 -24.31 2.55
N VAL A 69 -28.20 -24.85 1.44
CA VAL A 69 -26.76 -24.94 1.13
C VAL A 69 -26.36 -23.63 0.45
N GLN A 70 -25.26 -23.04 0.89
CA GLN A 70 -24.74 -21.80 0.33
C GLN A 70 -23.23 -21.95 0.11
N ASP A 71 -22.74 -21.38 -0.98
CA ASP A 71 -21.32 -21.21 -1.17
C ASP A 71 -20.72 -20.26 -0.11
N ARG A 72 -19.40 -20.29 0.04
CA ARG A 72 -18.72 -19.33 0.90
C ARG A 72 -18.86 -17.91 0.35
N ALA A 73 -18.90 -16.95 1.25
CA ALA A 73 -18.92 -15.53 0.95
C ALA A 73 -17.71 -15.18 0.07
N SER A 74 -17.95 -14.62 -1.11
CA SER A 74 -16.88 -14.20 -2.01
C SER A 74 -16.26 -12.90 -1.56
N LEU A 75 -15.03 -12.62 -2.03
CA LEU A 75 -14.31 -11.41 -1.64
C LEU A 75 -15.06 -10.17 -2.15
N PRO A 76 -15.38 -9.18 -1.29
CA PRO A 76 -16.08 -7.99 -1.75
C PRO A 76 -15.16 -7.08 -2.55
N LEU A 77 -15.72 -6.48 -3.59
CA LEU A 77 -15.13 -5.37 -4.32
C LEU A 77 -15.56 -4.05 -3.65
N LEU A 78 -14.57 -3.26 -3.21
CA LEU A 78 -14.76 -1.95 -2.61
C LEU A 78 -14.32 -0.86 -3.59
N THR A 79 -15.28 -0.09 -4.11
CA THR A 79 -15.05 1.02 -5.05
C THR A 79 -15.42 2.36 -4.42
N VAL A 80 -14.72 3.42 -4.85
CA VAL A 80 -15.01 4.80 -4.48
C VAL A 80 -15.67 5.47 -5.68
N SER A 81 -16.87 6.01 -5.52
CA SER A 81 -17.66 6.59 -6.61
C SER A 81 -17.63 8.12 -6.62
N SER A 82 -17.50 8.76 -5.46
CA SER A 82 -17.41 10.22 -5.36
C SER A 82 -16.48 10.62 -4.22
N VAL A 83 -15.77 11.76 -4.39
CA VAL A 83 -14.94 12.35 -3.34
C VAL A 83 -15.14 13.87 -3.37
N SER A 84 -15.59 14.44 -2.27
CA SER A 84 -15.72 15.86 -2.00
C SER A 84 -14.74 16.27 -0.90
N ARG A 85 -13.85 17.22 -1.21
CA ARG A 85 -12.79 17.66 -0.30
C ARG A 85 -12.94 19.14 0.00
N SER A 86 -13.08 19.48 1.26
CA SER A 86 -13.14 20.84 1.76
C SER A 86 -12.48 20.86 3.13
N SER A 87 -11.23 21.34 3.24
CA SER A 87 -10.52 21.32 4.54
C SER A 87 -11.39 21.97 5.64
N PRO A 88 -11.71 21.29 6.75
CA PRO A 88 -11.16 20.02 7.28
C PRO A 88 -11.93 18.73 6.94
N SER A 89 -13.03 18.80 6.18
CA SER A 89 -13.86 17.68 5.74
C SER A 89 -13.40 16.99 4.45
N CYS A 90 -13.53 15.66 4.45
CA CYS A 90 -13.44 14.82 3.27
C CYS A 90 -14.64 13.88 3.32
N SER A 91 -15.57 14.02 2.38
CA SER A 91 -16.74 13.16 2.26
C SER A 91 -16.62 12.37 0.96
N PHE A 92 -16.90 11.08 1.00
CA PHE A 92 -16.76 10.22 -0.16
C PHE A 92 -17.82 9.11 -0.12
N THR A 93 -18.27 8.70 -1.29
CA THR A 93 -19.21 7.59 -1.42
C THR A 93 -18.43 6.34 -1.79
N VAL A 94 -18.68 5.25 -1.08
CA VAL A 94 -18.16 3.93 -1.41
C VAL A 94 -19.28 3.00 -1.78
N THR A 95 -19.02 2.12 -2.74
CA THR A 95 -19.89 1.00 -3.07
C THR A 95 -19.16 -0.28 -2.72
N CYS A 96 -19.83 -1.13 -1.94
CA CYS A 96 -19.37 -2.47 -1.71
C CYS A 96 -20.25 -3.47 -2.44
N SER A 97 -19.66 -4.28 -3.30
CA SER A 97 -20.34 -5.32 -4.08
C SER A 97 -19.66 -6.66 -3.89
N SER A 98 -20.43 -7.75 -3.92
CA SER A 98 -19.85 -9.10 -4.01
C SER A 98 -19.54 -9.43 -5.47
N GLN A 99 -18.46 -10.19 -5.71
CA GLN A 99 -17.99 -10.50 -7.06
C GLN A 99 -18.99 -11.35 -7.87
N ASP A 100 -19.80 -12.15 -7.19
CA ASP A 100 -20.64 -13.19 -7.80
C ASP A 100 -22.14 -12.90 -7.63
N SER A 101 -22.51 -11.74 -7.07
CA SER A 101 -23.90 -11.40 -6.83
C SER A 101 -24.22 -9.97 -7.25
N HIS A 102 -25.46 -9.74 -7.68
CA HIS A 102 -26.02 -8.41 -7.94
C HIS A 102 -26.20 -7.57 -6.66
N ILE A 103 -25.66 -8.02 -5.54
CA ILE A 103 -25.83 -7.37 -4.25
C ILE A 103 -24.75 -6.32 -4.15
N ASN A 104 -25.19 -5.07 -4.07
CA ASN A 104 -24.34 -3.94 -3.79
C ASN A 104 -24.98 -3.07 -2.69
N SER A 105 -24.13 -2.40 -1.94
CA SER A 105 -24.56 -1.48 -0.90
C SER A 105 -23.68 -0.25 -0.95
N THR A 106 -24.34 0.90 -0.99
CA THR A 106 -23.69 2.20 -1.11
C THR A 106 -23.69 2.88 0.24
N PHE A 107 -22.54 3.46 0.59
CA PHE A 107 -22.33 4.13 1.86
C PHE A 107 -21.71 5.50 1.61
N THR A 108 -22.23 6.49 2.32
CA THR A 108 -21.63 7.82 2.39
C THR A 108 -20.75 7.85 3.62
N CYS A 109 -19.47 8.17 3.43
CA CYS A 109 -18.46 8.19 4.48
C CYS A 109 -17.81 9.56 4.59
N ASP A 110 -17.33 9.88 5.77
CA ASP A 110 -16.39 10.98 6.01
C ASP A 110 -15.10 10.45 6.67
N ASN A 111 -14.30 11.31 7.30
CA ASN A 111 -13.06 10.90 7.98
C ASN A 111 -13.30 10.15 9.32
N GLN A 112 -14.54 10.02 9.78
CA GLN A 112 -14.92 9.44 11.07
C GLN A 112 -15.95 8.32 10.97
N THR A 113 -16.96 8.48 10.11
CA THR A 113 -18.16 7.65 10.08
C THR A 113 -18.57 7.28 8.66
N CYS A 114 -19.34 6.19 8.54
CA CYS A 114 -19.99 5.78 7.30
C CYS A 114 -21.46 5.50 7.60
N SER A 115 -22.36 6.01 6.77
CA SER A 115 -23.79 5.76 6.83
C SER A 115 -24.26 5.10 5.53
N GLN A 116 -25.15 4.11 5.65
CA GLN A 116 -25.74 3.46 4.49
C GLN A 116 -26.73 4.40 3.82
N GLU A 117 -26.63 4.54 2.50
CA GLU A 117 -27.59 5.29 1.71
C GLU A 117 -28.80 4.40 1.40
N GLY A 118 -30.01 4.88 1.71
CA GLY A 118 -31.25 4.08 1.64
C GLY A 118 -31.41 3.21 2.88
N GLY A 119 -32.27 3.63 3.80
CA GLY A 119 -32.51 2.98 5.11
C GLY A 119 -33.24 1.64 5.05
N GLU A 120 -33.30 0.97 3.90
CA GLU A 120 -33.83 -0.37 3.77
C GLU A 120 -32.80 -1.27 3.11
N ARG A 121 -32.65 -2.47 3.69
CA ARG A 121 -31.84 -3.58 3.19
C ARG A 121 -32.01 -3.65 1.67
N SER A 122 -30.93 -3.47 0.90
CA SER A 122 -30.96 -3.64 -0.55
C SER A 122 -31.75 -4.90 -0.87
N GLU A 123 -32.78 -4.78 -1.72
CA GLU A 123 -33.48 -5.93 -2.29
C GLU A 123 -32.43 -6.82 -2.95
N GLY A 124 -32.05 -7.86 -2.25
CA GLY A 124 -30.93 -8.74 -2.57
C GLY A 124 -31.22 -10.10 -1.98
N ILE A 125 -30.59 -11.12 -2.57
CA ILE A 125 -30.79 -12.54 -2.26
C ILE A 125 -30.93 -12.73 -0.74
N PRO A 126 -32.04 -13.35 -0.26
CA PRO A 126 -32.23 -13.56 1.17
C PRO A 126 -31.01 -14.29 1.72
N ASP A 127 -30.47 -13.77 2.84
CA ASP A 127 -29.33 -14.30 3.61
C ASP A 127 -27.91 -13.83 3.26
N THR A 128 -27.79 -12.75 2.48
CA THR A 128 -26.51 -12.06 2.29
C THR A 128 -26.49 -10.71 3.00
N PHE A 129 -25.32 -10.30 3.49
CA PHE A 129 -25.16 -9.07 4.28
C PHE A 129 -23.87 -8.34 3.93
N HIS A 130 -24.00 -7.08 3.51
CA HIS A 130 -22.88 -6.13 3.43
C HIS A 130 -22.83 -5.25 4.66
N ARG A 131 -21.63 -5.05 5.20
CA ARG A 131 -21.38 -4.10 6.29
C ARG A 131 -20.15 -3.28 5.96
N VAL A 132 -20.31 -1.96 5.87
CA VAL A 132 -19.19 -1.03 5.74
C VAL A 132 -19.00 -0.28 7.06
N HIS A 133 -17.77 -0.26 7.55
CA HIS A 133 -17.40 0.45 8.77
C HIS A 133 -15.97 0.96 8.68
N GLN A 134 -15.63 1.92 9.52
CA GLN A 134 -14.28 2.46 9.62
C GLN A 134 -13.51 1.83 10.77
N SER A 135 -12.23 1.60 10.57
CA SER A 135 -11.32 1.14 11.61
C SER A 135 -9.89 1.62 11.32
N ARG A 136 -9.27 2.28 12.31
CA ARG A 136 -7.85 2.71 12.27
C ARG A 136 -7.44 3.46 10.99
N GLY A 137 -8.30 4.34 10.47
CA GLY A 137 -8.00 5.13 9.26
C GLY A 137 -8.23 4.37 7.94
N SER A 138 -8.91 3.22 7.99
CA SER A 138 -9.30 2.43 6.83
C SER A 138 -10.81 2.21 6.80
N ILE A 139 -11.36 2.11 5.59
CA ILE A 139 -12.71 1.66 5.32
C ILE A 139 -12.65 0.15 5.13
N ILE A 140 -13.48 -0.58 5.83
CA ILE A 140 -13.61 -2.03 5.74
C ILE A 140 -14.99 -2.32 5.19
N CYS A 141 -15.06 -3.00 4.05
CA CYS A 141 -16.29 -3.68 3.65
C CYS A 141 -16.20 -5.16 4.01
N ASN A 142 -17.22 -5.66 4.69
CA ASN A 142 -17.44 -7.06 4.98
C ASN A 142 -18.61 -7.58 4.15
N HIS A 143 -18.38 -8.67 3.41
CA HIS A 143 -19.41 -9.48 2.79
C HIS A 143 -19.55 -10.79 3.57
N SER A 144 -20.78 -11.08 4.01
CA SER A 144 -21.06 -12.25 4.84
C SER A 144 -22.37 -12.92 4.43
N ASN A 145 -22.43 -14.22 4.69
CA ASN A 145 -23.62 -15.04 4.58
C ASN A 145 -23.73 -15.95 5.82
N HIS A 146 -24.70 -16.87 5.85
CA HIS A 146 -24.87 -17.76 7.01
C HIS A 146 -23.72 -18.75 7.22
N VAL A 147 -22.84 -18.91 6.23
CA VAL A 147 -21.75 -19.90 6.24
C VAL A 147 -20.40 -19.27 6.56
N SER A 148 -20.11 -18.08 6.05
CA SER A 148 -18.79 -17.47 6.13
C SER A 148 -18.82 -15.95 5.90
N TRP A 149 -17.67 -15.32 6.07
CA TRP A 149 -17.48 -13.90 5.86
C TRP A 149 -16.09 -13.61 5.29
N THR A 150 -15.99 -12.54 4.50
CA THR A 150 -14.75 -12.04 3.91
C THR A 150 -14.77 -10.51 3.93
N ASN A 151 -13.61 -9.87 3.81
CA ASN A 151 -13.54 -8.42 3.81
C ASN A 151 -12.46 -7.86 2.86
N THR A 152 -12.67 -6.59 2.49
CA THR A 152 -11.73 -5.79 1.71
C THR A 152 -11.57 -4.45 2.38
N THR A 153 -10.34 -3.91 2.36
CA THR A 153 -10.00 -2.66 3.03
C THR A 153 -9.44 -1.63 2.07
N LYS A 154 -9.76 -0.35 2.30
CA LYS A 154 -9.14 0.80 1.63
C LYS A 154 -8.70 1.84 2.65
N ILE A 155 -7.52 2.42 2.47
CA ILE A 155 -6.98 3.43 3.37
C ILE A 155 -7.67 4.77 3.07
N ILE A 156 -8.21 5.44 4.09
CA ILE A 156 -8.93 6.73 3.92
C ILE A 156 -8.00 7.81 3.38
N LYS A 157 -6.72 7.79 3.79
CA LYS A 157 -5.71 8.72 3.28
C LYS A 157 -5.56 8.65 1.77
N ASP A 158 -5.61 7.48 1.18
CA ASP A 158 -5.46 7.32 -0.27
C ASP A 158 -6.67 7.89 -1.02
N VAL A 159 -7.84 7.84 -0.39
CA VAL A 159 -9.09 8.40 -0.92
C VAL A 159 -9.10 9.94 -0.82
N CYS A 160 -8.69 10.46 0.35
CA CYS A 160 -8.76 11.90 0.65
C CYS A 160 -7.52 12.70 0.23
N HIS A 161 -6.36 12.07 0.02
CA HIS A 161 -5.10 12.73 -0.35
C HIS A 161 -4.64 12.44 -1.78
N GLN A 162 -5.52 11.97 -2.67
CA GLN A 162 -5.29 12.07 -4.11
C GLN A 162 -5.38 13.55 -4.56
N GLN A 163 -4.35 14.31 -4.20
CA GLN A 163 -4.06 15.63 -4.74
C GLN A 163 -2.72 15.48 -5.46
N ASP A 164 -2.67 15.70 -6.78
CA ASP A 164 -1.45 16.22 -7.38
C ASP A 164 -1.13 17.49 -6.61
N ASP A 165 -0.15 17.40 -5.69
CA ASP A 165 0.13 18.46 -4.74
C ASP A 165 0.67 19.69 -5.49
N PRO A 166 -0.09 20.81 -5.54
CA PRO A 166 0.38 22.02 -6.19
C PRO A 166 1.59 22.62 -5.46
N GLN A 167 1.85 22.25 -4.20
CA GLN A 167 3.06 22.69 -3.50
C GLN A 167 4.30 22.01 -4.07
N THR A 168 4.23 20.71 -4.38
CA THR A 168 5.34 19.98 -5.02
C THR A 168 5.67 20.57 -6.39
N THR A 169 4.68 20.88 -7.22
CA THR A 169 4.92 21.53 -8.53
C THR A 169 5.45 22.97 -8.36
N THR A 170 4.94 23.73 -7.41
CA THR A 170 5.42 25.10 -7.13
C THR A 170 6.85 25.12 -6.59
N ILE A 171 7.20 24.19 -5.69
CA ILE A 171 8.56 24.04 -5.16
C ILE A 171 9.54 23.63 -6.27
N VAL A 172 9.15 22.71 -7.15
CA VAL A 172 9.96 22.30 -8.30
C VAL A 172 10.18 23.49 -9.27
N LEU A 173 9.17 24.32 -9.51
CA LEU A 173 9.33 25.51 -10.37
C LEU A 173 10.24 26.58 -9.73
N ILE A 174 10.10 26.84 -8.43
CA ILE A 174 10.95 27.78 -7.70
C ILE A 174 12.40 27.30 -7.68
N THR A 175 12.63 26.01 -7.39
CA THR A 175 13.98 25.43 -7.36
C THR A 175 14.67 25.51 -8.73
N LEU A 176 13.95 25.21 -9.82
CA LEU A 176 14.47 25.39 -11.17
C LEU A 176 14.81 26.87 -11.45
N GLY A 177 13.94 27.81 -11.09
CA GLY A 177 14.16 29.24 -11.27
C GLY A 177 15.42 29.75 -10.55
N VAL A 178 15.62 29.34 -9.29
CA VAL A 178 16.80 29.68 -8.50
C VAL A 178 18.08 29.11 -9.13
N CYS A 179 18.05 27.85 -9.58
CA CYS A 179 19.18 27.23 -10.27
C CYS A 179 19.58 28.01 -11.54
N PHE A 180 18.60 28.43 -12.35
CA PHE A 180 18.87 29.24 -13.54
C PHE A 180 19.49 30.61 -13.20
N ALA A 181 19.00 31.28 -12.15
CA ALA A 181 19.55 32.55 -11.70
C ALA A 181 21.01 32.43 -11.24
N ILE A 182 21.34 31.38 -10.48
CA ILE A 182 22.72 31.11 -10.03
C ILE A 182 23.64 30.87 -11.24
N LEU A 183 23.21 30.06 -12.21
CA LEU A 183 23.98 29.80 -13.42
C LEU A 183 24.23 31.07 -14.25
N ALA A 184 23.25 31.96 -14.33
CA ALA A 184 23.39 33.25 -15.00
C ALA A 184 24.43 34.14 -14.29
N ILE A 185 24.38 34.23 -12.96
CA ILE A 185 25.34 34.99 -12.16
C ILE A 185 26.76 34.44 -12.36
N VAL A 186 26.93 33.12 -12.30
CA VAL A 186 28.25 32.47 -12.52
C VAL A 186 28.78 32.82 -13.92
N ARG A 187 27.94 32.79 -14.96
CA ARG A 187 28.36 33.17 -16.32
C ARG A 187 28.79 34.64 -16.40
N VAL A 188 28.06 35.56 -15.76
CA VAL A 188 28.41 36.98 -15.71
C VAL A 188 29.73 37.19 -14.97
N VAL A 189 29.94 36.53 -13.83
CA VAL A 189 31.19 36.59 -13.07
C VAL A 189 32.37 36.07 -13.91
N LEU A 190 32.22 34.91 -14.55
CA LEU A 190 33.24 34.35 -15.44
C LEU A 190 33.55 35.29 -16.62
N TRP A 191 32.53 35.95 -17.19
CA TRP A 191 32.72 36.94 -18.24
C TRP A 191 33.46 38.19 -17.75
N CYS A 192 33.10 38.73 -16.59
CA CYS A 192 33.81 39.85 -15.96
C CYS A 192 35.27 39.53 -15.64
N LEU A 193 35.55 38.32 -15.15
CA LEU A 193 36.91 37.86 -14.86
C LEU A 193 37.74 37.68 -16.15
N ARG A 194 37.12 37.19 -17.24
CA ARG A 194 37.76 37.10 -18.56
C ARG A 194 38.06 38.48 -19.14
N LYS A 195 37.12 39.43 -19.05
CA LYS A 195 37.30 40.81 -19.53
C LYS A 195 38.42 41.53 -18.76
N ARG A 196 38.56 41.32 -17.45
CA ARG A 196 39.67 41.87 -16.66
C ARG A 196 41.05 41.33 -17.08
N ARG A 197 41.14 40.13 -17.68
CA ARG A 197 42.40 39.60 -18.19
C ARG A 197 42.81 40.23 -19.53
N THR A 198 41.86 40.57 -20.39
CA THR A 198 42.17 41.25 -21.66
C THR A 198 42.54 42.72 -21.50
N THR A 199 42.06 43.42 -20.45
CA THR A 199 42.44 44.82 -20.19
C THR A 199 43.80 44.99 -19.51
N LYS A 200 44.35 43.95 -18.87
CA LYS A 200 45.71 43.97 -18.29
C LYS A 200 46.83 43.65 -19.30
N GLY A 201 46.48 43.29 -20.54
CA GLY A 201 47.43 42.99 -21.62
C GLY A 201 47.72 44.14 -22.58
N ALA A 202 47.21 45.36 -22.32
CA ALA A 202 47.37 46.51 -23.20
C ALA A 202 47.74 47.77 -22.40
N SER A 203 49.02 47.88 -22.00
CA SER A 203 49.74 49.15 -21.78
C SER A 203 51.15 48.83 -21.26
N ILE A 204 52.17 48.82 -22.14
CA ILE A 204 53.50 49.48 -22.01
C ILE A 204 54.15 49.46 -23.42
N GLU A 205 54.24 50.61 -24.10
CA GLU A 205 55.20 50.91 -25.17
C GLU A 205 55.65 52.36 -24.87
N ASN A 206 56.90 52.69 -24.54
CA ASN A 206 58.18 52.45 -25.22
C ASN A 206 59.37 52.44 -24.24
N PRO A 207 60.50 51.78 -24.57
CA PRO A 207 61.82 52.16 -24.10
C PRO A 207 62.55 53.10 -25.08
N VAL A 208 63.42 53.90 -24.47
CA VAL A 208 64.23 55.00 -25.00
C VAL A 208 65.36 54.52 -25.93
N ASN A 209 65.66 55.39 -26.91
CA ASN A 209 66.92 55.61 -27.64
C ASN A 209 68.18 54.91 -27.05
N ASP A 210 68.99 54.21 -27.86
CA ASP A 210 70.35 54.69 -28.18
C ASP A 210 71.13 53.84 -29.20
N SER A 211 71.93 54.58 -29.99
CA SER A 211 73.26 54.25 -30.54
C SER A 211 73.54 52.88 -31.20
N VAL A 212 73.50 52.92 -32.53
CA VAL A 212 74.63 52.69 -33.46
C VAL A 212 75.69 51.64 -33.08
N GLN A 213 75.73 50.64 -33.96
CA GLN A 213 76.83 49.80 -34.42
C GLN A 213 77.37 48.64 -33.55
N ARG A 214 77.07 47.47 -34.12
CA ARG A 214 77.83 46.21 -34.13
C ARG A 214 79.35 46.39 -33.95
N GLU A 215 79.92 45.68 -32.99
CA GLU A 215 81.12 44.87 -33.22
C GLU A 215 81.14 43.59 -32.35
N VAL A 216 81.30 42.47 -33.07
CA VAL A 216 82.21 41.35 -32.84
C VAL A 216 82.36 40.77 -31.42
N ARG A 217 81.62 39.68 -31.20
CA ARG A 217 82.05 38.36 -30.67
C ARG A 217 83.47 38.27 -30.07
N GLU A 218 83.57 38.07 -28.75
CA GLU A 218 84.53 37.12 -28.19
C GLU A 218 84.02 36.46 -26.90
N ARG A 219 84.44 35.21 -26.73
CA ARG A 219 83.89 34.19 -25.83
C ARG A 219 84.94 33.88 -24.77
N SER A 220 84.70 34.11 -23.47
CA SER A 220 85.40 33.37 -22.41
C SER A 220 84.76 33.60 -21.03
N GLY A 221 84.54 32.52 -20.27
CA GLY A 221 83.72 32.54 -19.05
C GLY A 221 84.47 32.36 -17.73
N ARG A 222 83.78 32.62 -16.61
CA ARG A 222 83.63 31.76 -15.41
C ARG A 222 82.71 32.40 -14.36
N PRO A 223 82.09 31.61 -13.45
CA PRO A 223 81.06 32.06 -12.51
C PRO A 223 81.63 32.44 -11.14
N VAL A 224 80.91 33.30 -10.40
CA VAL A 224 81.20 33.58 -8.98
C VAL A 224 79.97 33.32 -8.10
N LYS A 225 80.25 32.67 -6.98
CA LYS A 225 79.40 31.92 -6.06
C LYS A 225 78.62 32.82 -5.08
N MET A 226 77.43 32.36 -4.70
CA MET A 226 76.67 32.83 -3.52
C MET A 226 77.37 32.48 -2.21
N THR A 227 77.24 33.34 -1.19
CA THR A 227 77.78 33.10 0.15
C THR A 227 76.79 32.40 1.08
N ALA A 228 77.23 31.29 1.67
CA ALA A 228 76.51 30.38 2.56
C ALA A 228 76.11 30.94 3.96
N ARG A 229 76.14 32.27 4.15
CA ARG A 229 75.82 32.92 5.44
C ARG A 229 74.41 33.51 5.52
N ALA A 230 73.74 33.75 4.38
CA ALA A 230 72.38 34.27 4.35
C ALA A 230 71.30 33.17 4.42
N GLN A 231 71.58 31.96 3.91
CA GLN A 231 70.62 30.84 3.93
C GLN A 231 70.47 30.15 5.31
N ARG A 232 71.43 30.31 6.23
CA ARG A 232 71.39 29.64 7.56
C ARG A 232 70.57 30.37 8.63
N ARG A 233 70.14 31.63 8.40
CA ARG A 233 69.36 32.40 9.38
C ARG A 233 67.85 32.17 9.29
N MET A 234 67.32 31.82 8.12
CA MET A 234 65.87 31.58 7.95
C MET A 234 65.44 30.14 8.29
N LEU A 235 66.35 29.16 8.23
CA LEU A 235 66.01 27.75 8.48
C LEU A 235 65.97 27.35 9.97
N ASN A 236 66.50 28.21 10.87
CA ASN A 236 66.62 27.90 12.30
C ASN A 236 65.49 28.48 13.18
N GLU A 237 64.61 29.33 12.66
CA GLU A 237 63.41 29.78 13.40
C GLU A 237 62.22 28.83 13.22
N VAL A 238 62.22 27.97 12.21
CA VAL A 238 61.14 26.99 11.95
C VAL A 238 61.24 25.74 12.84
N LYS A 239 62.32 25.55 13.62
CA LYS A 239 62.57 24.31 14.38
C LYS A 239 62.50 24.45 15.91
N LYS A 240 61.95 25.55 16.45
CA LYS A 240 61.98 25.79 17.91
C LYS A 240 60.63 25.91 18.62
N ASN A 241 59.50 25.63 17.98
CA ASN A 241 58.24 25.50 18.74
C ASN A 241 57.22 24.50 18.12
N PRO A 242 57.26 23.22 18.51
CA PRO A 242 56.21 22.26 18.22
C PRO A 242 55.40 21.98 19.49
N ARG A 243 54.25 22.64 19.67
CA ARG A 243 53.20 22.28 20.64
C ARG A 243 51.90 22.98 20.23
N VAL A 244 50.68 22.52 20.49
CA VAL A 244 50.00 21.27 20.89
C VAL A 244 48.53 21.73 21.11
N SER A 245 47.58 20.78 21.09
CA SER A 245 46.17 20.90 21.54
C SER A 245 45.21 21.57 20.55
N ALA A 246 44.15 20.93 20.05
CA ALA A 246 43.10 20.10 20.68
C ALA A 246 42.33 20.89 21.76
N GLU A 247 41.13 21.36 21.42
CA GLU A 247 39.87 21.07 22.14
C GLU A 247 38.68 21.82 21.53
N THR A 248 37.54 21.10 21.54
CA THR A 248 36.11 21.48 21.47
C THR A 248 35.56 22.22 20.26
#